data_AF-A0A399ECG3-F1
#
_entry.id   AF-A0A399ECG3-F1
#
_cell.length_a   1.000
_cell.length_b   1.000
_cell.length_c   1.000
_cell.angle_alpha   90.00
_cell.angle_beta   90.00
_cell.angle_gamma   90.00
#
_symmetry.space_group_name_H-M   'P 1'
#
loop_
_entity.id
_entity.type
_entity.pdbx_description
1 polymer ?
#
loop_
_entity_poly.entity_id
_entity_poly.type
_entity_poly.pdbx_seq_one_letter_code
_entity_poly.pdbx_strand_id
1 'polypeptide(L)'
;MWAVAESPREALACDKALSLRQFRRRWPGVDPAGLEGVVLVEHTINEATWRRKFRVVFVALEEAAALPDFALRHLAGVAEMRYALKARCEDWYSDAARVHLDATPDAVWYTQEGPCAVEYDLGYARADIRRKHAGFSRMYARQFWGVAIPSRLNHLRRVLPQEPRVRVLLAPWYGDGD
;
A
#
# COMPACT_ATOMS: atom_id res chain seq x y z
N MET A 1 18.38 8.42 10.31
CA MET A 1 18.09 7.25 9.48
C MET A 1 17.78 6.08 10.40
N TRP A 2 16.54 5.95 10.87
CA TRP A 2 16.14 4.86 11.76
C TRP A 2 15.13 3.99 11.01
N ALA A 3 15.67 3.01 10.31
CA ALA A 3 14.94 1.97 9.61
C ALA A 3 14.29 1.04 10.65
N VAL A 4 13.04 0.63 10.40
CA VAL A 4 12.51 -0.58 11.03
C VAL A 4 13.50 -1.71 10.69
N ALA A 5 14.05 -2.38 11.71
CA ALA A 5 15.15 -3.34 11.59
C ALA A 5 14.67 -4.72 11.09
N GLU A 6 13.60 -4.77 10.30
CA GLU A 6 13.08 -6.02 9.75
C GLU A 6 13.90 -6.47 8.55
N SER A 7 14.08 -7.78 8.47
CA SER A 7 14.68 -8.46 7.32
C SER A 7 13.75 -8.43 6.10
N PRO A 8 14.29 -8.62 4.89
CA PRO A 8 13.48 -8.74 3.68
C PRO A 8 12.39 -9.83 3.78
N ARG A 9 12.69 -10.96 4.44
CA ARG A 9 11.73 -12.07 4.60
C ARG A 9 10.59 -11.70 5.54
N GLU A 10 10.86 -11.03 6.65
CA GLU A 10 9.82 -10.57 7.58
C GLU A 10 8.88 -9.57 6.92
N ALA A 11 9.44 -8.61 6.16
CA ALA A 11 8.65 -7.65 5.41
C ALA A 11 7.76 -8.33 4.35
N LEU A 12 8.31 -9.28 3.57
CA LEU A 12 7.53 -10.03 2.58
C LEU A 12 6.49 -10.95 3.23
N ALA A 13 6.79 -11.55 4.39
CA ALA A 13 5.81 -12.34 5.14
C ALA A 13 4.58 -11.51 5.55
N CYS A 14 4.81 -10.24 5.93
CA CYS A 14 3.79 -9.26 6.29
C CYS A 14 3.03 -8.69 5.07
N ASP A 15 3.77 -8.21 4.06
CA ASP A 15 3.22 -7.41 2.96
C ASP A 15 2.90 -8.21 1.70
N LYS A 16 3.37 -9.46 1.62
CA LYS A 16 3.21 -10.43 0.52
C LYS A 16 3.87 -10.06 -0.80
N ALA A 17 3.86 -8.79 -1.20
CA ALA A 17 4.50 -8.31 -2.41
C ALA A 17 4.99 -6.85 -2.28
N LEU A 18 6.16 -6.59 -2.85
CA LEU A 18 6.75 -5.26 -3.00
C LEU A 18 7.10 -5.06 -4.47
N SER A 19 7.20 -3.82 -4.95
CA SER A 19 7.89 -3.59 -6.20
C SER A 19 9.40 -3.82 -6.03
N LEU A 20 10.08 -4.23 -7.09
CA LEU A 20 11.54 -4.38 -7.09
C LEU A 20 12.24 -3.06 -6.71
N ARG A 21 11.64 -1.92 -7.08
CA ARG A 21 12.15 -0.60 -6.70
C ARG A 21 12.03 -0.36 -5.19
N GLN A 22 10.89 -0.67 -4.58
CA GLN A 22 10.72 -0.58 -3.13
C GLN A 22 11.72 -1.46 -2.40
N PHE A 23 11.83 -2.72 -2.83
CA PHE A 23 12.74 -3.68 -2.25
C PHE A 23 14.19 -3.18 -2.28
N ARG A 24 14.69 -2.76 -3.45
CA ARG A 24 16.06 -2.26 -3.61
C ARG A 24 16.34 -0.99 -2.81
N ARG A 25 15.36 -0.09 -2.71
CA ARG A 25 15.47 1.12 -1.88
C ARG A 25 15.63 0.75 -0.40
N ARG A 26 14.96 -0.31 0.05
CA ARG A 26 14.90 -0.68 1.46
C ARG A 26 16.06 -1.58 1.90
N TRP A 27 16.50 -2.48 1.04
CA TRP A 27 17.64 -3.38 1.27
C TRP A 27 18.64 -3.33 0.11
N PRO A 28 19.45 -2.25 0.04
CA PRO A 28 20.47 -2.13 -0.99
C PRO A 28 21.45 -3.31 -0.96
N GLY A 29 21.76 -3.88 -2.13
CA GLY A 29 22.72 -4.99 -2.27
C GLY A 29 22.17 -6.38 -1.98
N VAL A 30 20.91 -6.50 -1.53
CA VAL A 30 20.26 -7.81 -1.38
C VAL A 30 19.65 -8.22 -2.72
N ASP A 31 19.99 -9.42 -3.19
CA ASP A 31 19.35 -10.04 -4.35
C ASP A 31 18.04 -10.72 -3.93
N PRO A 32 16.86 -10.23 -4.36
CA PRO A 32 15.59 -10.84 -4.03
C PRO A 32 15.45 -12.27 -4.58
N ALA A 33 16.11 -12.61 -5.69
CA ALA A 33 16.04 -13.95 -6.27
C ALA A 33 16.78 -15.02 -5.42
N GLY A 34 17.66 -14.58 -4.51
CA GLY A 34 18.33 -15.46 -3.56
C GLY A 34 17.53 -15.75 -2.29
N LEU A 35 16.33 -15.18 -2.14
CA LEU A 35 15.47 -15.40 -0.98
C LEU A 35 14.56 -16.62 -1.22
N GLU A 36 14.58 -17.56 -0.28
CA GLU A 36 13.71 -18.73 -0.30
C GLU A 36 12.22 -18.36 -0.28
N GLY A 37 11.44 -18.95 -1.18
CA GLY A 37 9.99 -18.72 -1.31
C GLY A 37 9.62 -17.38 -1.93
N VAL A 38 10.59 -16.68 -2.55
CA VAL A 38 10.40 -15.38 -3.21
C VAL A 38 10.61 -15.52 -4.69
N VAL A 39 9.73 -14.90 -5.48
CA VAL A 39 9.81 -14.87 -6.94
C VAL A 39 9.73 -13.44 -7.47
N LEU A 40 10.28 -13.26 -8.67
CA LEU A 40 10.17 -12.03 -9.44
C LEU A 40 9.09 -12.21 -10.52
N VAL A 41 8.02 -11.42 -10.45
CA VAL A 41 6.94 -11.44 -11.45
C VAL A 41 6.84 -10.10 -12.15
N GLU A 42 6.87 -10.11 -13.48
CA GLU A 42 6.70 -8.91 -14.30
C GLU A 42 5.23 -8.75 -14.70
N HIS A 43 4.64 -7.59 -14.41
CA HIS A 43 3.31 -7.23 -14.86
C HIS A 43 3.33 -5.91 -15.62
N THR A 44 2.49 -5.81 -16.65
CA THR A 44 2.18 -4.51 -17.27
C THR A 44 1.02 -3.89 -16.52
N ILE A 45 1.28 -2.78 -15.82
CA ILE A 45 0.27 -2.09 -15.01
C ILE A 45 -0.13 -0.77 -15.65
N ASN A 46 -1.31 -0.29 -15.26
CA ASN A 46 -1.72 1.09 -15.52
C ASN A 46 -1.20 2.00 -14.39
N GLU A 47 -0.74 3.21 -14.73
CA GLU A 47 -0.59 4.28 -13.75
C GLU A 47 -1.95 4.57 -13.08
N ALA A 48 -1.96 5.15 -11.87
CA ALA A 48 -3.18 5.54 -11.16
C ALA A 48 -4.13 6.46 -11.97
N THR A 49 -3.65 7.15 -13.01
CA THR A 49 -4.48 7.97 -13.91
C THR A 49 -5.01 7.23 -15.14
N TRP A 50 -4.60 5.96 -15.34
CA TRP A 50 -4.88 5.15 -16.54
C TRP A 50 -4.32 5.71 -17.85
N ARG A 51 -3.50 6.78 -17.80
CA ARG A 51 -2.94 7.43 -18.99
C ARG A 51 -1.74 6.69 -19.59
N ARG A 52 -1.05 5.89 -18.79
CA ARG A 52 0.18 5.20 -19.19
C ARG A 52 0.18 3.76 -18.68
N LYS A 53 0.64 2.85 -19.53
CA LYS A 53 1.01 1.48 -19.17
C LYS A 53 2.52 1.36 -19.11
N PHE A 54 3.03 0.61 -18.16
CA PHE A 54 4.45 0.32 -18.04
C PHE A 54 4.65 -1.00 -17.29
N ARG A 55 5.83 -1.59 -17.48
CA ARG A 55 6.20 -2.85 -16.83
C ARG A 55 6.73 -2.56 -15.44
N VAL A 56 6.30 -3.36 -14.46
CA VAL A 56 6.84 -3.38 -13.12
C VAL A 56 7.15 -4.82 -12.74
N VAL A 57 8.34 -5.01 -12.19
CA VAL A 57 8.73 -6.27 -11.54
C VAL A 57 8.35 -6.18 -10.07
N PHE A 58 7.60 -7.16 -9.59
CA PHE A 58 7.28 -7.35 -8.19
C PHE A 58 8.19 -8.42 -7.60
N VAL A 59 8.65 -8.16 -6.37
CA VAL A 59 9.25 -9.15 -5.47
C VAL A 59 8.11 -9.66 -4.60
N ALA A 60 7.68 -10.90 -4.82
CA ALA A 60 6.51 -11.47 -4.17
C ALA A 60 6.84 -12.81 -3.54
N LEU A 61 6.09 -13.19 -2.50
CA LEU A 61 6.05 -14.58 -2.08
C LEU A 61 5.43 -15.45 -3.19
N GLU A 62 5.82 -16.72 -3.27
CA GLU A 62 5.31 -17.65 -4.28
C GLU A 62 3.77 -17.72 -4.30
N GLU A 63 3.11 -17.71 -3.14
CA GLU A 63 1.64 -17.71 -3.07
C GLU A 63 0.99 -16.43 -3.65
N ALA A 64 1.74 -15.34 -3.70
CA ALA A 64 1.29 -14.06 -4.25
C ALA A 64 1.63 -13.91 -5.75
N ALA A 65 2.43 -14.82 -6.33
CA ALA A 65 2.94 -14.72 -7.69
C ALA A 65 1.83 -14.73 -8.76
N ALA A 66 0.75 -15.47 -8.51
CA ALA A 66 -0.38 -15.62 -9.44
C ALA A 66 -1.47 -14.56 -9.24
N LEU A 67 -1.28 -13.61 -8.32
CA LEU A 67 -2.27 -12.57 -8.06
C LEU A 67 -2.43 -11.62 -9.26
N PRO A 68 -3.65 -11.10 -9.50
CA PRO A 68 -3.88 -10.14 -10.57
C PRO A 68 -3.11 -8.83 -10.32
N ASP A 69 -2.91 -8.06 -11.39
CA ASP A 69 -2.18 -6.79 -11.34
C ASP A 69 -2.74 -5.82 -10.28
N PHE A 70 -4.07 -5.71 -10.17
CA PHE A 70 -4.75 -4.93 -9.14
C PHE A 70 -4.30 -5.29 -7.72
N ALA A 71 -4.18 -6.57 -7.42
CA ALA A 71 -3.83 -7.05 -6.09
C ALA A 71 -2.36 -6.77 -5.77
N LEU A 72 -1.44 -7.05 -6.71
CA LEU A 72 -0.02 -6.73 -6.53
C LEU A 72 0.22 -5.23 -6.36
N ARG A 73 -0.54 -4.39 -7.08
CA ARG A 73 -0.50 -2.92 -6.96
C ARG A 73 -0.95 -2.46 -5.57
N HIS A 74 -2.02 -3.02 -5.03
CA HIS A 74 -2.51 -2.69 -3.69
C HIS A 74 -1.54 -3.17 -2.61
N LEU A 75 -1.05 -4.41 -2.69
CA LEU A 75 -0.05 -4.94 -1.75
C LEU A 75 1.19 -4.04 -1.68
N ALA A 76 1.77 -3.69 -2.83
CA ALA A 76 2.92 -2.81 -2.91
C ALA A 76 2.63 -1.40 -2.34
N GLY A 77 1.46 -0.83 -2.65
CA GLY A 77 1.05 0.47 -2.14
C GLY A 77 0.82 0.50 -0.63
N VAL A 78 0.13 -0.50 -0.10
CA VAL A 78 -0.14 -0.68 1.33
C VAL A 78 1.16 -0.93 2.10
N ALA A 79 2.09 -1.69 1.54
CA ALA A 79 3.44 -1.84 2.11
C ALA A 79 4.17 -0.48 2.21
N GLU A 80 4.10 0.35 1.16
CA GLU A 80 4.69 1.69 1.21
C GLU A 80 4.06 2.56 2.31
N MET A 81 2.74 2.44 2.50
CA MET A 81 2.06 3.12 3.61
C MET A 81 2.52 2.61 4.97
N ARG A 82 2.68 1.29 5.14
CA ARG A 82 3.21 0.69 6.37
C ARG A 82 4.56 1.30 6.72
N TYR A 83 5.46 1.40 5.74
CA TYR A 83 6.77 2.05 5.91
C TYR A 83 6.65 3.54 6.26
N ALA A 84 5.80 4.30 5.55
CA ALA A 84 5.61 5.73 5.80
C ALA A 84 5.01 6.02 7.19
N LEU A 85 4.16 5.11 7.68
CA LEU A 85 3.56 5.15 9.02
C LEU A 85 4.48 4.58 10.10
N LYS A 86 5.58 3.92 9.70
CA LYS A 86 6.50 3.20 10.59
C LYS A 86 5.78 2.13 11.42
N ALA A 87 4.75 1.52 10.86
CA ALA A 87 4.01 0.44 11.50
C ALA A 87 4.85 -0.85 11.47
N ARG A 88 4.93 -1.54 12.61
CA ARG A 88 5.60 -2.83 12.74
C ARG A 88 4.69 -3.93 12.19
N CYS A 89 5.27 -5.02 11.69
CA CYS A 89 4.49 -6.15 11.18
C CYS A 89 3.52 -6.73 12.21
N GLU A 90 3.92 -6.81 13.49
CA GLU A 90 3.07 -7.32 14.57
C GLU A 90 1.82 -6.46 14.85
N ASP A 91 1.87 -5.18 14.48
CA ASP A 91 0.78 -4.23 14.64
C ASP A 91 -0.03 -4.07 13.35
N TRP A 92 0.28 -4.83 12.29
CA TRP A 92 -0.23 -4.63 10.94
C TRP A 92 -0.96 -5.85 10.40
N TYR A 93 -2.14 -5.62 9.85
CA TYR A 93 -2.89 -6.62 9.09
C TYR A 93 -3.23 -6.08 7.71
N SER A 94 -2.93 -6.85 6.67
CA SER A 94 -3.21 -6.48 5.27
C SER A 94 -4.16 -7.49 4.63
N ASP A 95 -5.22 -7.01 4.01
CA ASP A 95 -6.12 -7.76 3.12
C ASP A 95 -6.20 -7.09 1.74
N ALA A 96 -5.13 -6.39 1.36
CA ALA A 96 -5.05 -5.53 0.19
C ALA A 96 -5.09 -6.31 -1.14
N ALA A 97 -4.91 -7.62 -1.10
CA ALA A 97 -5.04 -8.48 -2.29
C ALA A 97 -6.51 -8.69 -2.72
N ARG A 98 -7.48 -8.39 -1.85
CA ARG A 98 -8.91 -8.59 -2.10
C ARG A 98 -9.60 -7.30 -2.55
N VAL A 99 -10.68 -7.46 -3.31
CA VAL A 99 -11.56 -6.34 -3.68
C VAL A 99 -12.60 -6.15 -2.58
N HIS A 100 -12.54 -5.00 -1.92
CA HIS A 100 -13.51 -4.60 -0.90
C HIS A 100 -14.51 -3.59 -1.45
N LEU A 101 -15.76 -4.00 -1.63
CA LEU A 101 -16.84 -3.11 -2.09
C LEU A 101 -17.50 -2.32 -0.95
N ASP A 102 -17.30 -2.77 0.28
CA ASP A 102 -17.83 -2.21 1.51
C ASP A 102 -16.82 -1.28 2.20
N ALA A 103 -17.01 -1.06 3.50
CA ALA A 103 -16.14 -0.24 4.33
C ALA A 103 -15.00 -1.06 4.97
N THR A 104 -14.58 -2.16 4.35
CA THR A 104 -13.35 -2.87 4.71
C THR A 104 -12.15 -2.14 4.11
N PRO A 105 -11.15 -1.77 4.92
CA PRO A 105 -9.93 -1.13 4.43
C PRO A 105 -8.97 -2.17 3.85
N ASP A 106 -8.06 -1.72 2.98
CA ASP A 106 -7.00 -2.59 2.44
C ASP A 106 -6.07 -3.13 3.55
N ALA A 107 -5.87 -2.36 4.61
CA ALA A 107 -5.14 -2.78 5.80
C ALA A 107 -5.67 -2.12 7.08
N VAL A 108 -5.34 -2.73 8.21
CA VAL A 108 -5.60 -2.22 9.55
C VAL A 108 -4.29 -2.09 10.29
N TRP A 109 -4.04 -0.91 10.85
CA TRP A 109 -2.94 -0.67 11.78
C TRP A 109 -3.49 -0.61 13.21
N TYR A 110 -3.06 -1.55 14.05
CA TYR A 110 -3.44 -1.60 15.45
C TYR A 110 -2.53 -0.67 16.27
N THR A 111 -3.12 0.36 16.85
CA THR A 111 -2.40 1.34 17.69
C THR A 111 -2.97 1.36 19.10
N GLN A 112 -2.28 2.02 20.03
CA GLN A 112 -2.80 2.24 21.38
C GLN A 112 -4.10 3.06 21.42
N GLU A 113 -4.36 3.88 20.39
CA GLU A 113 -5.59 4.65 20.26
C GLU A 113 -6.76 3.81 19.67
N GLY A 114 -6.47 2.59 19.20
CA GLY A 114 -7.41 1.71 18.53
C GLY A 114 -7.01 1.35 17.09
N PRO A 115 -7.83 0.55 16.40
CA PRO A 115 -7.58 0.15 15.02
C PRO A 115 -7.71 1.37 14.09
N CYS A 116 -6.76 1.51 13.18
CA CYS A 116 -6.73 2.56 12.18
C CYS A 116 -6.91 1.97 10.78
N ALA A 117 -7.84 2.51 10.00
CA ALA A 117 -8.05 2.10 8.61
C ALA A 117 -6.92 2.62 7.72
N VAL A 118 -6.43 1.78 6.83
CA VAL A 118 -5.41 2.11 5.83
C VAL A 118 -5.97 1.72 4.46
N GLU A 119 -6.10 2.71 3.58
CA GLU A 119 -6.64 2.52 2.23
C GLU A 119 -5.66 3.08 1.20
N TYR A 120 -5.42 2.34 0.11
CA TYR A 120 -4.56 2.75 -0.98
C TYR A 120 -5.37 3.06 -2.25
N ASP A 121 -5.42 4.32 -2.65
CA ASP A 121 -6.20 4.76 -3.81
C ASP A 121 -5.46 4.51 -5.13
N LEU A 122 -5.98 3.57 -5.93
CA LEU A 122 -5.55 3.32 -7.30
C LEU A 122 -6.38 4.07 -8.37
N GLY A 123 -7.09 5.13 -7.96
CA GLY A 123 -7.92 5.95 -8.85
C GLY A 123 -9.43 5.83 -8.59
N TYR A 124 -9.84 5.70 -7.33
CA TYR A 124 -11.25 5.58 -6.97
C TYR A 124 -12.08 6.80 -7.34
N ALA A 125 -13.36 6.54 -7.62
CA ALA A 125 -14.33 7.58 -7.85
C ALA A 125 -14.64 8.33 -6.54
N ARG A 126 -15.06 9.59 -6.66
CA ARG A 126 -15.42 10.44 -5.52
C ARG A 126 -16.48 9.82 -4.61
N ALA A 127 -17.44 9.09 -5.20
CA ALA A 127 -18.50 8.41 -4.45
C ALA A 127 -17.94 7.29 -3.57
N ASP A 128 -17.00 6.50 -4.07
CA ASP A 128 -16.36 5.41 -3.31
C ASP A 128 -15.52 5.96 -2.16
N ILE A 129 -14.72 7.00 -2.41
CA ILE A 129 -13.92 7.67 -1.39
C ILE A 129 -14.81 8.15 -0.24
N ARG A 130 -15.93 8.82 -0.56
CA ARG A 130 -16.88 9.31 0.45
C ARG A 130 -17.57 8.18 1.21
N ARG A 131 -17.98 7.11 0.52
CA ARG A 131 -18.61 5.94 1.13
C ARG A 131 -17.66 5.26 2.12
N LYS A 132 -16.44 4.94 1.68
CA LYS A 132 -15.41 4.31 2.53
C LYS A 132 -15.05 5.20 3.71
N HIS A 133 -14.82 6.50 3.49
CA HIS A 133 -14.58 7.45 4.60
C HIS A 133 -15.71 7.44 5.64
N ALA A 134 -16.98 7.50 5.22
CA ALA A 134 -18.11 7.48 6.15
C ALA A 134 -18.17 6.17 6.95
N GLY A 135 -17.83 5.04 6.33
CA GLY A 135 -17.70 3.76 7.01
C GLY A 135 -16.54 3.74 8.01
N PHE A 136 -15.35 4.19 7.57
CA PHE A 136 -14.16 4.19 8.41
C PHE A 136 -14.32 5.06 9.66
N SER A 137 -14.93 6.24 9.51
CA SER A 137 -15.20 7.17 10.62
C SER A 137 -16.07 6.58 11.74
N ARG A 138 -16.81 5.49 11.46
CA ARG A 138 -17.65 4.81 12.46
C ARG A 138 -16.93 3.67 13.19
N MET A 139 -15.93 3.07 12.54
CA MET A 139 -15.34 1.79 12.97
C MET A 139 -13.89 1.91 13.43
N TYR A 140 -13.17 2.96 13.00
CA TYR A 140 -11.74 3.10 13.21
C TYR A 140 -11.40 4.40 13.95
N ALA A 141 -10.35 4.35 14.76
CA ALA A 141 -9.86 5.50 15.52
C ALA A 141 -9.32 6.60 14.60
N ARG A 142 -8.64 6.21 13.52
CA ARG A 142 -8.13 7.08 12.46
C ARG A 142 -8.22 6.39 11.10
N GLN A 143 -8.05 7.18 10.05
CA GLN A 143 -7.96 6.70 8.68
C GLN A 143 -6.76 7.33 7.94
N PHE A 144 -6.01 6.50 7.26
CA PHE A 144 -4.87 6.85 6.43
C PHE A 144 -5.15 6.47 5.00
N TRP A 145 -4.95 7.42 4.08
CA TRP A 145 -5.20 7.23 2.65
C TRP A 145 -3.91 7.43 1.87
N GLY A 146 -3.45 6.41 1.15
CA GLY A 146 -2.22 6.44 0.36
C GLY A 146 -2.49 6.56 -1.12
N VAL A 147 -1.56 7.18 -1.84
CA VAL A 147 -1.58 7.29 -3.30
C VAL A 147 -0.17 7.24 -3.86
N ALA A 148 -0.04 6.82 -5.12
CA ALA A 148 1.26 6.73 -5.78
C ALA A 148 1.78 8.07 -6.32
N ILE A 149 0.90 9.04 -6.62
CA ILE A 149 1.25 10.25 -7.38
C ILE A 149 0.66 11.54 -6.78
N PRO A 150 1.33 12.70 -6.93
CA PRO A 150 0.88 13.98 -6.35
C PRO A 150 -0.51 14.44 -6.82
N SER A 151 -0.88 14.17 -8.08
CA SER A 151 -2.18 14.58 -8.62
C SER A 151 -3.35 13.90 -7.90
N ARG A 152 -3.20 12.61 -7.55
CA ARG A 152 -4.16 11.86 -6.73
C ARG A 152 -4.14 12.30 -5.28
N LEU A 153 -2.98 12.66 -4.73
CA LEU A 153 -2.86 13.22 -3.38
C LEU A 153 -3.74 14.48 -3.25
N ASN A 154 -3.59 15.38 -4.20
CA ASN A 154 -4.38 16.61 -4.27
C ASN A 154 -5.87 16.35 -4.54
N HIS A 155 -6.21 15.27 -5.25
CA HIS A 155 -7.60 14.85 -5.41
C HIS A 155 -8.20 14.41 -4.07
N LEU A 156 -7.54 13.50 -3.34
CA LEU A 156 -8.02 13.00 -2.06
C LEU A 156 -8.16 14.12 -1.02
N ARG A 157 -7.18 15.03 -0.92
CA ARG A 157 -7.26 16.21 -0.03
C ARG A 157 -8.45 17.12 -0.32
N ARG A 158 -8.93 17.18 -1.56
CA ARG A 158 -10.13 17.96 -1.93
C ARG A 158 -11.44 17.22 -1.66
N VAL A 159 -11.41 15.90 -1.52
CA VAL A 159 -12.61 15.06 -1.37
C VAL A 159 -12.86 14.68 0.08
N LEU A 160 -11.78 14.38 0.81
CA LEU A 160 -11.81 14.00 2.22
C LEU A 160 -11.80 15.25 3.13
N PRO A 161 -12.48 15.21 4.29
CA PRO A 161 -12.44 16.31 5.24
C PRO A 161 -11.04 16.48 5.83
N GLN A 162 -10.68 17.72 6.14
CA GLN A 162 -9.40 18.07 6.73
C GLN A 162 -9.49 18.02 8.26
N GLU A 163 -9.62 16.81 8.79
CA GLU A 163 -9.77 16.54 10.23
C GLU A 163 -8.56 15.81 10.80
N PRO A 164 -8.25 15.96 12.11
CA PRO A 164 -7.08 15.32 12.74
C PRO A 164 -7.04 13.78 12.62
N ARG A 165 -8.20 13.14 12.48
CA ARG A 165 -8.33 11.67 12.33
C ARG A 165 -8.16 11.20 10.89
N VAL A 166 -8.00 12.11 9.92
CA VAL A 166 -7.85 11.80 8.50
C VAL A 166 -6.51 12.31 7.99
N ARG A 167 -5.68 11.40 7.47
CA ARG A 167 -4.39 11.77 6.88
C ARG A 167 -4.24 11.16 5.49
N VAL A 168 -3.82 11.99 4.54
CA VAL A 168 -3.51 11.57 3.17
C VAL A 168 -1.99 11.59 2.96
N LEU A 169 -1.45 10.49 2.44
CA LEU A 169 -0.03 10.23 2.28
C LEU A 169 0.32 10.03 0.81
N LEU A 170 1.45 10.60 0.39
CA LEU A 170 2.10 10.18 -0.84
C LEU A 170 2.96 8.96 -0.50
N ALA A 171 2.68 7.84 -1.16
CA ALA A 171 3.29 6.54 -0.90
C ALA A 171 3.65 5.88 -2.24
N PRO A 172 4.71 6.37 -2.93
CA PRO A 172 5.08 5.93 -4.26
C PRO A 172 5.82 4.59 -4.24
N TRP A 173 5.23 3.59 -4.90
CA TRP A 173 5.83 2.25 -4.99
C TRP A 173 6.43 1.94 -6.37
N TYR A 174 6.05 2.64 -7.44
CA TYR A 174 6.60 2.44 -8.79
C TYR A 174 7.29 3.66 -9.42
N GLY A 175 7.24 4.84 -8.78
CA GLY A 175 7.84 6.08 -9.28
C GLY A 175 8.63 6.82 -8.20
N ASP A 176 9.19 7.98 -8.55
CA ASP A 176 10.10 8.74 -7.69
C ASP A 176 9.35 9.73 -6.77
N GLY A 177 8.02 9.80 -6.89
CA GLY A 177 7.19 10.69 -6.07
C GLY A 177 7.19 12.16 -6.54
N ASP A 178 7.89 12.45 -7.64
CA ASP A 178 7.93 13.77 -8.30
C ASP A 178 6.65 14.08 -9.10
#